data_AF-A0A963VRP0-F1
#
_entry.id   AF-A0A963VRP0-F1
#
_cell.length_a   1.000
_cell.length_b   1.000
_cell.length_c   1.000
_cell.angle_alpha   90.00
_cell.angle_beta   90.00
_cell.angle_gamma   90.00
#
_symmetry.space_group_name_H-M   'P 1'
#
loop_
_entity.id
_entity.type
_entity.pdbx_description
1 polymer ?
#
loop_
_entity_poly.entity_id
_entity_poly.type
_entity_poly.pdbx_seq_one_letter_code
_entity_poly.pdbx_strand_id
1 'polypeptide(L)' 'MKTRPGVCARKRRFASETDALRVAEHAAVTLRPYRCALCRQWHLTSRTKGMKLPPFEQALRQERKSA' A
#
# COMPACT_ATOMS: atom_id res chain seq x y z
N MET A 1 4.24 -1.33 12.45
CA MET A 1 2.76 -1.10 12.51
C MET A 1 2.12 -2.25 13.26
N LYS A 2 1.60 -2.05 14.48
CA LYS A 2 0.95 -3.13 15.25
C LYS A 2 -0.46 -3.34 14.69
N THR A 3 -0.63 -4.37 13.85
CA THR A 3 -1.95 -4.73 13.32
C THR A 3 -2.69 -5.50 14.40
N ARG A 4 -3.91 -5.07 14.75
CA ARG A 4 -4.82 -5.78 15.68
C ARG A 4 -5.77 -6.68 14.87
N PRO A 5 -6.26 -7.82 15.42
CA PRO A 5 -7.18 -8.71 14.71
C PRO A 5 -8.42 -7.99 14.14
N GLY A 6 -9.05 -7.12 14.92
CA GLY A 6 -10.21 -6.32 14.46
C GLY A 6 -9.88 -5.29 13.37
N VAL A 7 -8.63 -4.86 13.23
CA VAL A 7 -8.19 -4.02 12.10
C VAL A 7 -7.94 -4.89 10.87
N CYS A 8 -7.29 -6.04 11.05
CA CYS A 8 -7.04 -7.01 9.99
C CYS A 8 -8.35 -7.50 9.35
N ALA A 9 -9.37 -7.79 10.16
CA ALA A 9 -10.68 -8.23 9.70
C ALA A 9 -11.42 -7.17 8.86
N ARG A 10 -11.25 -5.89 9.19
CA ARG A 10 -11.88 -4.77 8.45
C ARG A 10 -11.14 -4.37 7.18
N LYS A 11 -9.89 -4.82 7.00
CA LYS A 11 -9.07 -4.48 5.84
C LYS A 11 -9.34 -5.46 4.70
N ARG A 12 -9.44 -4.96 3.47
CA ARG A 12 -9.45 -5.79 2.27
C ARG A 12 -8.15 -6.59 2.17
N ARG A 13 -8.25 -7.89 1.88
CA ARG A 13 -7.13 -8.83 1.75
C ARG A 13 -6.83 -9.02 0.27
N PHE A 14 -5.57 -8.86 -0.10
CA PHE A 14 -5.08 -9.14 -1.45
C PHE A 14 -4.13 -10.34 -1.39
N ALA A 15 -4.26 -11.23 -2.38
CA ALA A 15 -3.45 -12.44 -2.48
C ALA A 15 -2.00 -12.13 -2.89
N SER A 16 -1.80 -11.10 -3.72
CA SER A 16 -0.49 -10.68 -4.21
C SER A 16 -0.19 -9.21 -3.90
N GLU A 17 1.10 -8.87 -3.89
CA GLU A 17 1.56 -7.47 -3.80
C GLU A 17 1.10 -6.67 -5.01
N THR A 18 1.17 -7.28 -6.20
CA THR A 18 0.78 -6.69 -7.48
C THR A 18 -0.69 -6.27 -7.50
N ASP A 19 -1.60 -7.11 -6.99
CA ASP A 19 -3.02 -6.76 -6.90
C ASP A 19 -3.25 -5.57 -5.96
N ALA A 20 -2.53 -5.54 -4.83
CA ALA A 20 -2.60 -4.42 -3.91
C ALA A 20 -2.03 -3.13 -4.53
N LEU A 21 -0.94 -3.23 -5.29
CA LEU A 21 -0.33 -2.10 -6.01
C LEU A 21 -1.28 -1.52 -7.05
N ARG A 22 -1.93 -2.37 -7.87
CA ARG A 22 -2.89 -1.93 -8.88
C ARG A 22 -4.05 -1.14 -8.24
N VAL A 23 -4.56 -1.61 -7.10
CA VAL A 23 -5.61 -0.87 -6.38
C VAL A 23 -5.09 0.42 -5.77
N ALA A 24 -3.84 0.44 -5.27
CA ALA A 24 -3.23 1.65 -4.74
C ALA A 24 -2.97 2.71 -5.82
N GLU A 25 -2.64 2.30 -7.04
CA GLU A 25 -2.42 3.16 -8.20
C GLU A 25 -3.72 3.84 -8.66
N HIS A 26 -4.83 3.10 -8.71
CA HIS A 26 -6.14 3.65 -9.09
C HIS A 26 -6.87 4.38 -7.95
N ALA A 27 -6.34 4.37 -6.74
CA ALA A 27 -6.98 5.01 -5.61
C ALA A 27 -6.86 6.54 -5.70
N ALA A 28 -7.95 7.25 -5.43
CA ALA A 28 -7.95 8.72 -5.34
C ALA A 28 -7.12 9.26 -4.17
N VAL A 29 -6.74 8.40 -3.22
CA VAL A 29 -5.93 8.75 -2.05
C VAL A 29 -4.64 7.93 -2.05
N THR A 30 -3.55 8.49 -1.51
CA THR A 30 -2.29 7.77 -1.41
C THR A 30 -2.42 6.55 -0.51
N LEU A 31 -2.34 5.37 -1.11
CA LEU A 31 -2.31 4.09 -0.41
C LEU A 31 -0.99 3.39 -0.66
N ARG A 32 -0.52 2.67 0.37
CA ARG A 32 0.67 1.82 0.28
C ARG A 32 0.34 0.40 0.68
N PRO A 33 0.79 -0.60 -0.11
CA PRO A 33 0.66 -1.99 0.28
C PRO A 33 1.63 -2.33 1.42
N TYR A 34 1.19 -3.20 2.32
CA TYR A 34 2.06 -3.81 3.34
C TYR A 34 1.65 -5.24 3.61
N ARG A 35 2.63 -6.09 3.93
CA ARG A 35 2.39 -7.47 4.34
C ARG A 35 1.96 -7.52 5.81
N CYS A 36 0.78 -8.08 6.06
CA CYS A 36 0.24 -8.18 7.40
C CYS A 36 1.00 -9.20 8.25
N ALA A 37 1.45 -8.82 9.45
CA ALA A 37 2.08 -9.77 10.38
C ALA A 37 1.11 -10.84 10.93
N LEU A 38 -0.22 -10.60 10.87
CA LEU A 38 -1.22 -11.54 11.39
C LEU A 38 -1.67 -12.56 10.33
N CYS A 39 -2.27 -12.09 9.24
CA CYS A 39 -2.83 -12.98 8.21
C CYS A 39 -1.86 -13.28 7.06
N ARG A 40 -0.69 -12.62 7.03
CA ARG A 40 0.33 -12.72 5.97
C ARG A 40 -0.15 -12.32 4.56
N GLN A 41 -1.38 -11.83 4.44
CA GLN A 41 -1.95 -11.24 3.23
C GLN A 41 -1.50 -9.79 3.05
N TRP A 42 -1.73 -9.26 1.86
CA TRP A 42 -1.44 -7.88 1.53
C TRP A 42 -2.63 -6.97 1.88
N HIS A 43 -2.33 -5.84 2.49
CA HIS A 43 -3.29 -4.82 2.89
C HIS A 43 -2.84 -3.43 2.46
N LEU A 44 -3.80 -2.51 2.34
CA LEU A 44 -3.54 -1.11 2.04
C LEU A 44 -3.57 -0.23 3.29
N THR A 45 -2.71 0.78 3.31
CA THR A 45 -2.65 1.79 4.36
C THR A 45 -2.37 3.17 3.79
N SER A 46 -3.01 4.19 4.34
CA SER A 46 -2.73 5.60 4.01
C SER A 46 -1.47 6.13 4.69
N ARG A 47 -0.82 5.33 5.55
CA ARG A 47 0.45 5.73 6.16
C ARG A 47 1.54 5.80 5.10
N THR A 48 2.12 7.00 4.97
CA THR A 48 3.23 7.28 4.07
C THR A 48 4.56 7.44 4.82
N LYS A 49 4.54 7.85 6.09
CA LYS A 49 5.77 7.99 6.89
C LYS A 49 6.39 6.62 7.19
N GLY A 50 7.66 6.44 6.82
CA GLY A 50 8.43 5.22 7.09
C GLY A 50 8.03 4.00 6.25
N MET A 51 7.21 4.17 5.20
CA MET A 51 6.87 3.10 4.27
C MET A 51 7.70 3.23 2.99
N LYS A 52 8.08 2.09 2.40
CA LYS A 52 8.72 2.06 1.07
C LYS A 52 7.77 2.69 0.04
N LEU A 53 8.33 3.51 -0.85
CA LEU A 53 7.58 4.10 -1.95
C LEU A 53 7.24 3.01 -2.97
N PRO A 54 5.96 2.84 -3.35
CA PRO A 54 5.59 1.97 -4.46
C PRO A 54 6.30 2.39 -5.76
N PRO A 55 6.59 1.45 -6.69
CA PRO A 55 7.23 1.78 -7.95
C PRO A 55 6.50 2.88 -8.76
N PHE A 56 5.16 2.83 -8.81
CA PHE A 56 4.36 3.85 -9.48
C PHE A 56 4.52 5.24 -8.84
N GLU A 57 4.58 5.33 -7.50
CA GLU A 57 4.76 6.60 -6.78
C GLU A 57 6.18 7.16 -6.99
N GLN A 58 7.18 6.28 -7.17
CA GLN A 58 8.54 6.70 -7.51
C GLN A 58 8.62 7.28 -8.92
N ALA A 59 8.01 6.62 -9.91
CA ALA A 59 7.95 7.10 -11.29
C ALA A 59 7.31 8.49 -11.38
N LEU A 60 6.13 8.68 -10.77
CA LEU A 60 5.45 9.99 -10.73
C LEU A 60 6.31 11.11 -10.11
N ARG A 61 7.12 10.78 -9.10
CA ARG A 61 8.04 11.76 -8.48
C ARG A 61 9.23 12.08 -9.36
N GLN A 62 9.72 11.10 -10.13
CA GLN A 62 10.82 11.31 -11.08
C GLN A 62 10.35 12.21 -12.22
N GLU A 63 9.18 11.94 -12.81
CA GLU A 63 8.60 12.79 -13.87
C GLU A 63 8.44 14.24 -13.42
N ARG A 64 7.90 14.46 -12.22
CA ARG A 64 7.74 15.80 -11.63
C ARG A 64 9.04 16.54 -11.35
N LYS A 65 10.18 15.85 -11.28
CA LYS A 65 11.51 16.48 -11.10
C LYS A 65 12.15 16.84 -12.43
N SER A 66 11.76 16.16 -13.50
CA SER A 66 12.30 16.34 -14.85
C SER A 66 11.54 17.39 -15.66
N ALA A 67 10.37 17.83 -15.17
CA ALA A 67 9.58 18.95 -15.70
C ALA A 67 9.89 20.24 -14.94
#